data_AF-A0A7H0I879-F1
#
_entry.id   AF-A0A7H0I879-F1
#
_cell.length_a   1.000
_cell.length_b   1.000
_cell.length_c   1.000
_cell.angle_alpha   90.00
_cell.angle_beta   90.00
_cell.angle_gamma   90.00
#
_symmetry.space_group_name_H-M   'P 1'
#
loop_
_entity.id
_entity.type
_entity.pdbx_description
1 polymer ?
#
loop_
_entity_poly.entity_id
_entity_poly.type
_entity_poly.pdbx_seq_one_letter_code
_entity_poly.pdbx_strand_id
1 'polypeptide(L)'
;MPRRTPPGPRLAARLTGYAPQLGPLVAIPGVMVVLALAVGGSHLSDSASQLLFTGDWTQLRTWAALLLKTGLTALAFLPVAVAGLVAHSLAGRAAVVPAAVGGLAAAGVQGGVLSGLAAGACAGFVTLGLGRVTVPARWRGVASAWLFPLVTTVVTAFLVLGVIGELLNSLSGWLHNELASLQFENTVATGLVLGAMACADLGGVITRTAIAYGAVELSGGDPTRFSTLNMTMMAAVVAAGMVPALALPLAALVRRSLFSQEERDYAKGAGCSGRPSCPRGRCRSPSPIRCA
;
A
#
# COMPACT_ATOMS: atom_id res chain seq x y z
N MET A 1 38.93 -6.37 -16.71
CA MET A 1 38.19 -6.95 -15.56
C MET A 1 37.01 -6.04 -15.22
N PRO A 2 35.75 -6.47 -15.39
CA PRO A 2 34.61 -5.67 -14.96
C PRO A 2 34.54 -5.67 -13.43
N ARG A 3 34.61 -4.48 -12.83
CA ARG A 3 34.51 -4.29 -11.37
C ARG A 3 33.13 -4.78 -10.89
N ARG A 4 33.12 -5.78 -10.01
CA ARG A 4 31.94 -6.16 -9.23
C ARG A 4 31.63 -4.99 -8.28
N THR A 5 30.58 -4.22 -8.56
CA THR A 5 30.02 -3.28 -7.60
C THR A 5 29.27 -4.05 -6.50
N PRO A 6 29.30 -3.56 -5.25
CA PRO A 6 28.61 -4.23 -4.14
C PRO A 6 27.09 -4.31 -4.43
N PRO A 7 26.39 -5.36 -3.98
CA PRO A 7 24.97 -5.61 -4.31
C PRO A 7 23.97 -4.61 -3.70
N GLY A 8 24.40 -3.71 -2.81
CA GLY A 8 23.54 -2.83 -2.00
C GLY A 8 22.64 -1.83 -2.76
N PRO A 9 23.15 -0.97 -3.66
CA PRO A 9 22.32 0.09 -4.25
C PRO A 9 21.29 -0.43 -5.26
N ARG A 10 21.54 -1.60 -5.89
CA ARG A 10 20.63 -2.18 -6.88
C ARG A 10 19.38 -2.81 -6.28
N LEU A 11 19.46 -3.28 -5.04
CA LEU A 11 18.35 -3.95 -4.38
C LEU A 11 17.38 -2.92 -3.77
N ALA A 12 17.92 -1.85 -3.17
CA ALA A 12 17.13 -0.70 -2.73
C ALA A 12 16.40 -0.01 -3.91
N ALA A 13 17.11 0.23 -5.03
CA ALA A 13 16.50 0.82 -6.23
C ALA A 13 15.40 -0.07 -6.84
N ARG A 14 15.57 -1.39 -6.80
CA ARG A 14 14.53 -2.34 -7.23
C ARG A 14 13.31 -2.31 -6.29
N LEU A 15 13.51 -2.23 -4.99
CA LEU A 15 12.42 -2.16 -4.03
C LEU A 15 11.68 -0.81 -4.02
N THR A 16 12.25 0.26 -4.58
CA THR A 16 11.55 1.57 -4.65
C THR A 16 10.90 1.85 -5.99
N GLY A 17 11.23 1.08 -7.04
CA GLY A 17 10.73 1.30 -8.41
C GLY A 17 9.21 1.19 -8.59
N TYR A 18 8.50 0.54 -7.67
CA TYR A 18 7.03 0.42 -7.73
C TYR A 18 6.27 1.54 -7.01
N ALA A 19 6.96 2.35 -6.21
CA ALA A 19 6.36 3.39 -5.39
C ALA A 19 5.45 4.38 -6.16
N PRO A 20 5.81 4.87 -7.36
CA PRO A 20 4.97 5.85 -8.05
C PRO A 20 3.61 5.28 -8.54
N GLN A 21 3.48 3.96 -8.70
CA GLN A 21 2.22 3.35 -9.14
C GLN A 21 1.22 3.12 -7.99
N LEU A 22 1.69 3.12 -6.74
CA LEU A 22 0.84 2.89 -5.57
C LEU A 22 -0.06 4.07 -5.23
N GLY A 23 0.40 5.30 -5.47
CA GLY A 23 -0.33 6.53 -5.13
C GLY A 23 -1.74 6.58 -5.77
N PRO A 24 -1.85 6.50 -7.11
CA PRO A 24 -3.16 6.50 -7.78
C PRO A 24 -4.02 5.30 -7.41
N LEU A 25 -3.40 4.13 -7.22
CA LEU A 25 -4.08 2.88 -6.91
C LEU A 25 -4.85 2.94 -5.58
N VAL A 26 -4.35 3.71 -4.60
CA VAL A 26 -5.03 3.91 -3.32
C VAL A 26 -5.92 5.16 -3.34
N ALA A 27 -5.46 6.24 -3.95
CA ALA A 27 -6.15 7.53 -3.91
C ALA A 27 -7.52 7.48 -4.61
N ILE A 28 -7.59 6.88 -5.80
CA ILE A 28 -8.83 6.82 -6.59
C ILE A 28 -9.95 6.07 -5.82
N PRO A 29 -9.76 4.82 -5.35
CA PRO A 29 -10.81 4.11 -4.63
C PRO A 29 -11.09 4.72 -3.25
N GLY A 30 -10.10 5.32 -2.59
CA GLY A 30 -10.32 6.07 -1.35
C GLY A 30 -11.29 7.23 -1.54
N VAL A 31 -11.10 8.04 -2.61
CA VAL A 31 -12.02 9.14 -2.95
C VAL A 31 -13.42 8.62 -3.27
N MET A 32 -13.54 7.48 -3.96
CA MET A 32 -14.84 6.84 -4.23
C MET A 32 -15.58 6.46 -2.94
N VAL A 33 -14.88 5.84 -1.98
CA VAL A 33 -15.46 5.46 -0.68
C VAL A 33 -15.90 6.69 0.11
N VAL A 34 -15.07 7.74 0.17
CA VAL A 34 -15.40 8.97 0.89
C VAL A 34 -16.63 9.65 0.28
N LEU A 35 -16.68 9.76 -1.05
CA LEU A 35 -17.80 10.39 -1.74
C LEU A 35 -19.08 9.57 -1.57
N ALA A 36 -18.97 8.24 -1.59
CA ALA A 36 -20.09 7.34 -1.34
C ALA A 36 -20.67 7.51 0.07
N LEU A 37 -19.83 7.54 1.10
CA LEU A 37 -20.27 7.71 2.49
C LEU A 37 -20.79 9.13 2.75
N ALA A 38 -20.22 10.15 2.10
CA ALA A 38 -20.71 11.52 2.18
C ALA A 38 -22.13 11.67 1.61
N VAL A 39 -22.45 10.96 0.54
CA VAL A 39 -23.74 11.03 -0.14
C VAL A 39 -24.78 10.05 0.46
N GLY A 40 -24.36 8.83 0.79
CA GLY A 40 -25.27 7.77 1.25
C GLY A 40 -25.35 7.59 2.78
N GLY A 41 -24.48 8.24 3.54
CA GLY A 41 -24.42 8.15 5.01
C GLY A 41 -23.56 6.98 5.51
N SER A 42 -23.27 6.99 6.83
CA SER A 42 -22.39 6.00 7.48
C SER A 42 -22.92 4.56 7.44
N HIS A 43 -24.25 4.39 7.44
CA HIS A 43 -24.90 3.06 7.41
C HIS A 43 -25.08 2.49 6.00
N LEU A 44 -24.52 3.14 4.97
CA LEU A 44 -24.64 2.68 3.59
C LEU A 44 -23.98 1.31 3.37
N SER A 45 -22.95 0.97 4.15
CA SER A 45 -22.23 -0.31 4.06
C SER A 45 -23.13 -1.53 4.20
N ASP A 46 -24.12 -1.45 5.08
CA ASP A 46 -24.93 -2.60 5.50
C ASP A 46 -25.99 -2.92 4.44
N SER A 47 -26.47 -1.90 3.74
CA SER A 47 -27.53 -2.01 2.72
C SER A 47 -27.01 -1.90 1.28
N ALA A 48 -25.72 -1.60 1.07
CA ALA A 48 -25.17 -1.35 -0.26
C ALA A 48 -25.41 -2.50 -1.23
N SER A 49 -25.20 -3.75 -0.79
CA SER A 49 -25.42 -4.94 -1.62
C SER A 49 -26.89 -5.08 -2.03
N GLN A 50 -27.82 -4.90 -1.09
CA GLN A 50 -29.25 -5.00 -1.35
C GLN A 50 -29.73 -3.89 -2.29
N LEU A 51 -29.27 -2.64 -2.12
CA LEU A 51 -29.60 -1.51 -3.00
C LEU A 51 -29.09 -1.72 -4.45
N LEU A 52 -27.94 -2.37 -4.61
CA LEU A 52 -27.41 -2.74 -5.92
C LEU A 52 -28.22 -3.86 -6.58
N PHE A 53 -28.74 -4.82 -5.80
CA PHE A 53 -29.58 -5.90 -6.32
C PHE A 53 -31.00 -5.43 -6.67
N THR A 54 -31.56 -4.47 -5.93
CA THR A 54 -32.88 -3.89 -6.26
C THR A 54 -32.81 -3.01 -7.52
N GLY A 55 -31.66 -2.40 -7.81
CA GLY A 55 -31.40 -1.77 -9.10
C GLY A 55 -32.20 -0.48 -9.38
N ASP A 56 -32.68 0.21 -8.35
CA ASP A 56 -33.36 1.50 -8.49
C ASP A 56 -32.37 2.65 -8.72
N TRP A 57 -32.02 2.90 -9.98
CA TRP A 57 -31.07 3.93 -10.39
C TRP A 57 -31.61 5.37 -10.28
N THR A 58 -32.90 5.52 -10.00
CA THR A 58 -33.54 6.81 -9.72
C THR A 58 -33.15 7.37 -8.35
N GLN A 59 -32.69 6.51 -7.45
CA GLN A 59 -32.27 6.89 -6.10
C GLN A 59 -30.78 7.20 -6.05
N LEU A 60 -30.45 8.35 -5.46
CA LEU A 60 -29.05 8.78 -5.26
C LEU A 60 -28.25 7.78 -4.39
N ARG A 61 -28.94 7.07 -3.48
CA ARG A 61 -28.34 6.05 -2.62
C ARG A 61 -27.78 4.85 -3.39
N THR A 62 -28.38 4.48 -4.51
CA THR A 62 -27.92 3.36 -5.36
C THR A 62 -26.59 3.70 -6.04
N TRP A 63 -26.43 4.94 -6.49
CA TRP A 63 -25.16 5.46 -7.02
C TRP A 63 -24.08 5.51 -5.94
N ALA A 64 -24.43 5.96 -4.73
CA ALA A 64 -23.52 5.92 -3.59
C ALA A 64 -23.10 4.48 -3.25
N ALA A 65 -24.04 3.52 -3.27
CA ALA A 65 -23.75 2.11 -3.02
C ALA A 65 -22.80 1.52 -4.08
N LEU A 66 -22.96 1.89 -5.36
CA LEU A 66 -22.05 1.49 -6.43
C LEU A 66 -20.63 2.01 -6.19
N LEU A 67 -20.47 3.30 -5.85
CA LEU A 67 -19.17 3.90 -5.55
C LEU A 67 -18.53 3.28 -4.31
N LEU A 68 -19.32 2.98 -3.28
CA LEU A 68 -18.83 2.32 -2.07
C LEU A 68 -18.32 0.92 -2.39
N LYS A 69 -19.13 0.11 -3.09
CA LYS A 69 -18.77 -1.29 -3.39
C LYS A 69 -17.56 -1.36 -4.30
N THR A 70 -17.52 -0.56 -5.36
CA THR A 70 -16.39 -0.50 -6.28
C THR A 70 -15.12 -0.02 -5.58
N GLY A 71 -15.19 1.05 -4.78
CA GLY A 71 -14.07 1.55 -3.99
C GLY A 71 -13.53 0.52 -2.98
N LEU A 72 -14.41 -0.13 -2.22
CA LEU A 72 -14.02 -1.18 -1.26
C LEU A 72 -13.39 -2.39 -1.97
N THR A 73 -13.95 -2.85 -3.09
CA THR A 73 -13.36 -3.96 -3.86
C THR A 73 -12.00 -3.61 -4.46
N ALA A 74 -11.81 -2.37 -4.91
CA ALA A 74 -10.52 -1.90 -5.40
C ALA A 74 -9.47 -1.79 -4.28
N LEU A 75 -9.87 -1.36 -3.07
CA LEU A 75 -9.01 -1.40 -1.89
C LEU A 75 -8.67 -2.83 -1.46
N ALA A 76 -9.61 -3.77 -1.58
CA ALA A 76 -9.36 -5.19 -1.32
C ALA A 76 -8.40 -5.83 -2.34
N PHE A 77 -8.31 -5.28 -3.56
CA PHE A 77 -7.33 -5.69 -4.57
C PHE A 77 -5.92 -5.15 -4.30
N LEU A 78 -5.77 -4.19 -3.38
CA LEU A 78 -4.49 -3.54 -3.12
C LEU A 78 -3.35 -4.51 -2.73
N PRO A 79 -3.54 -5.52 -1.85
CA PRO A 79 -2.49 -6.50 -1.54
C PRO A 79 -2.02 -7.27 -2.78
N VAL A 80 -2.94 -7.59 -3.70
CA VAL A 80 -2.66 -8.31 -4.94
C VAL A 80 -1.79 -7.48 -5.88
N ALA A 81 -2.16 -6.22 -6.07
CA ALA A 81 -1.41 -5.30 -6.91
C ALA A 81 0.00 -5.03 -6.33
N VAL A 82 0.09 -4.83 -5.02
CA VAL A 82 1.38 -4.65 -4.32
C VAL A 82 2.26 -5.89 -4.47
N ALA A 83 1.71 -7.08 -4.29
CA ALA A 83 2.45 -8.34 -4.46
C ALA A 83 3.04 -8.45 -5.88
N GLY A 84 2.22 -8.17 -6.91
CA GLY A 84 2.65 -8.18 -8.30
C GLY A 84 3.75 -7.17 -8.61
N LEU A 85 3.62 -5.94 -8.09
CA LEU A 85 4.60 -4.88 -8.30
C LEU A 85 5.95 -5.15 -7.61
N VAL A 86 5.91 -5.67 -6.38
CA VAL A 86 7.12 -6.07 -5.64
C VAL A 86 7.80 -7.23 -6.36
N ALA A 87 7.05 -8.27 -6.73
CA ALA A 87 7.63 -9.40 -7.45
C ALA A 87 8.20 -8.99 -8.81
N HIS A 88 7.53 -8.06 -9.50
CA HIS A 88 8.04 -7.48 -10.74
C HIS A 88 9.40 -6.82 -10.55
N SER A 89 9.57 -6.10 -9.44
CA SER A 89 10.80 -5.38 -9.18
C SER A 89 11.96 -6.28 -8.74
N LEU A 90 11.67 -7.43 -8.11
CA LEU A 90 12.68 -8.43 -7.77
C LEU A 90 13.09 -9.30 -8.97
N ALA A 91 12.12 -9.87 -9.69
CA ALA A 91 12.33 -10.98 -10.62
C ALA A 91 11.80 -10.72 -12.04
N GLY A 92 11.29 -9.52 -12.32
CA GLY A 92 10.79 -9.13 -13.64
C GLY A 92 9.40 -9.68 -13.95
N ARG A 93 9.05 -9.73 -15.24
CA ARG A 93 7.67 -10.05 -15.71
C ARG A 93 7.22 -11.48 -15.35
N ALA A 94 8.13 -12.43 -15.27
CA ALA A 94 7.81 -13.83 -15.01
C ALA A 94 7.21 -14.06 -13.60
N ALA A 95 7.52 -13.20 -12.63
CA ALA A 95 7.06 -13.35 -11.25
C ALA A 95 5.72 -12.65 -10.96
N VAL A 96 5.19 -11.84 -11.89
CA VAL A 96 4.00 -11.00 -11.64
C VAL A 96 2.75 -11.83 -11.43
N VAL A 97 2.49 -12.78 -12.34
CA VAL A 97 1.33 -13.68 -12.25
C VAL A 97 1.38 -14.56 -11.00
N PRO A 98 2.50 -15.27 -10.70
CA PRO A 98 2.55 -16.08 -9.49
C PRO A 98 2.44 -15.27 -8.20
N ALA A 99 2.94 -14.04 -8.19
CA ALA A 99 2.78 -13.13 -7.05
C ALA A 99 1.35 -12.62 -6.89
N ALA A 100 0.64 -12.31 -7.99
CA ALA A 100 -0.76 -11.90 -7.92
C ALA A 100 -1.65 -13.03 -7.38
N VAL A 101 -1.42 -14.29 -7.81
CA VAL A 101 -2.12 -15.46 -7.28
C VAL A 101 -1.79 -15.67 -5.80
N GLY A 102 -0.52 -15.56 -5.41
CA GLY A 102 -0.11 -15.62 -4.01
C GLY A 102 -0.70 -14.49 -3.16
N GLY A 103 -0.81 -13.28 -3.71
CA GLY A 103 -1.42 -12.12 -3.06
C GLY A 103 -2.95 -12.25 -2.90
N LEU A 104 -3.63 -12.91 -3.85
CA LEU A 104 -5.04 -13.25 -3.72
C LEU A 104 -5.25 -14.30 -2.61
N ALA A 105 -4.38 -15.30 -2.52
CA ALA A 105 -4.39 -16.24 -1.41
C ALA A 105 -4.12 -15.52 -0.07
N ALA A 106 -3.20 -14.55 -0.06
CA ALA A 106 -2.88 -13.72 1.10
C ALA A 106 -4.03 -12.81 1.54
N ALA A 107 -4.90 -12.39 0.62
CA ALA A 107 -6.07 -11.55 0.90
C ALA A 107 -7.13 -12.28 1.74
N GLY A 108 -7.12 -13.63 1.75
CA GLY A 108 -7.94 -14.44 2.64
C GLY A 108 -7.38 -14.57 4.06
N VAL A 109 -6.14 -14.10 4.30
CA VAL A 109 -5.48 -14.12 5.61
C VAL A 109 -5.53 -12.73 6.22
N GLN A 110 -5.68 -12.64 7.55
CA GLN A 110 -5.77 -11.40 8.36
C GLN A 110 -4.47 -10.59 8.41
N GLY A 111 -3.85 -10.33 7.26
CA GLY A 111 -2.56 -9.64 7.14
C GLY A 111 -2.53 -8.47 6.15
N GLY A 112 -3.67 -8.12 5.55
CA GLY A 112 -3.85 -6.88 4.78
C GLY A 112 -2.80 -6.60 3.70
N VAL A 113 -2.34 -5.35 3.61
CA VAL A 113 -1.30 -4.94 2.64
C VAL A 113 0.06 -5.59 2.95
N LEU A 114 0.35 -5.91 4.22
CA LEU A 114 1.60 -6.54 4.64
C LEU A 114 1.72 -7.97 4.11
N SER A 115 0.61 -8.72 4.10
CA SER A 115 0.56 -10.07 3.52
C SER A 115 0.80 -10.01 2.00
N GLY A 116 0.31 -8.97 1.31
CA GLY A 116 0.63 -8.68 -0.09
C GLY A 116 2.12 -8.39 -0.34
N LEU A 117 2.75 -7.55 0.50
CA LEU A 117 4.19 -7.29 0.42
C LEU A 117 5.01 -8.58 0.63
N ALA A 118 4.66 -9.38 1.63
CA ALA A 118 5.33 -10.64 1.92
C ALA A 118 5.14 -11.65 0.78
N ALA A 119 3.92 -11.78 0.24
CA ALA A 119 3.63 -12.62 -0.91
C ALA A 119 4.44 -12.21 -2.16
N GLY A 120 4.54 -10.92 -2.43
CA GLY A 120 5.35 -10.38 -3.52
C GLY A 120 6.84 -10.66 -3.36
N ALA A 121 7.37 -10.49 -2.14
CA ALA A 121 8.77 -10.81 -1.84
C ALA A 121 9.06 -12.30 -2.02
N CYS A 122 8.23 -13.18 -1.44
CA CYS A 122 8.35 -14.63 -1.60
C CYS A 122 8.30 -15.05 -3.06
N ALA A 123 7.33 -14.55 -3.84
CA ALA A 123 7.23 -14.84 -5.25
C ALA A 123 8.46 -14.37 -6.04
N GLY A 124 8.98 -13.18 -5.75
CA GLY A 124 10.22 -12.69 -6.32
C GLY A 124 11.40 -13.62 -6.04
N PHE A 125 11.60 -14.05 -4.80
CA PHE A 125 12.72 -14.92 -4.42
C PHE A 125 12.60 -16.34 -4.97
N VAL A 126 11.40 -16.94 -4.94
CA VAL A 126 11.18 -18.29 -5.47
C VAL A 126 11.40 -18.29 -6.98
N THR A 127 10.95 -17.26 -7.70
CA THR A 127 11.17 -17.13 -9.15
C THR A 127 12.65 -16.97 -9.49
N LEU A 128 13.40 -16.18 -8.71
CA LEU A 128 14.86 -16.05 -8.86
C LEU A 128 15.60 -17.36 -8.57
N GLY A 129 15.13 -18.14 -7.59
CA GLY A 129 15.67 -19.46 -7.27
C GLY A 129 15.46 -20.46 -8.41
N LEU A 130 14.23 -20.52 -8.93
CA LEU A 130 13.89 -21.39 -10.06
C LEU A 130 14.63 -21.00 -11.35
N GLY A 131 14.89 -19.71 -11.56
CA GLY A 131 15.69 -19.23 -12.69
C GLY A 131 17.13 -19.73 -12.73
N ARG A 132 17.66 -20.29 -11.62
CA ARG A 132 19.00 -20.90 -11.56
C ARG A 132 19.01 -22.38 -11.94
N VAL A 133 17.84 -23.01 -12.08
CA VAL A 133 17.74 -24.44 -12.41
C VAL A 133 17.97 -24.63 -13.91
N THR A 134 18.99 -25.42 -14.25
CA THR A 134 19.33 -25.71 -15.65
C THR A 134 18.39 -26.76 -16.25
N VAL A 135 17.49 -26.31 -17.13
CA VAL A 135 16.61 -27.19 -17.90
C VAL A 135 17.24 -27.51 -19.27
N PRO A 136 17.18 -28.77 -19.76
CA PRO A 136 17.65 -29.13 -21.10
C PRO A 136 16.96 -28.33 -22.20
N ALA A 137 17.67 -28.00 -23.29
CA ALA A 137 17.19 -27.09 -24.34
C ALA A 137 15.83 -27.50 -24.95
N ARG A 138 15.56 -28.80 -25.07
CA ARG A 138 14.30 -29.35 -25.61
C ARG A 138 13.05 -29.00 -24.79
N TRP A 139 13.21 -28.72 -23.49
CA TRP A 139 12.09 -28.51 -22.57
C TRP A 139 11.99 -27.07 -22.06
N ARG A 140 12.92 -26.18 -22.44
CA ARG A 140 12.95 -24.78 -21.95
C ARG A 140 11.68 -24.00 -22.26
N GLY A 141 11.09 -24.20 -23.44
CA GLY A 141 9.85 -23.50 -23.83
C GLY A 141 8.67 -23.86 -22.92
N VAL A 142 8.42 -25.16 -22.74
CA VAL A 142 7.29 -25.65 -21.92
C VAL A 142 7.54 -25.38 -20.43
N ALA A 143 8.78 -25.56 -19.96
CA ALA A 143 9.13 -25.32 -18.57
C ALA A 143 8.99 -23.83 -18.18
N SER A 144 9.41 -22.92 -19.06
CA SER A 144 9.31 -21.47 -18.80
C SER A 144 7.90 -20.93 -18.91
N ALA A 145 7.05 -21.54 -19.74
CA ALA A 145 5.68 -21.07 -19.94
C ALA A 145 4.72 -21.59 -18.86
N TRP A 146 4.92 -22.82 -18.37
CA TRP A 146 3.95 -23.49 -17.49
C TRP A 146 4.56 -23.98 -16.18
N LEU A 147 5.69 -24.70 -16.24
CA LEU A 147 6.21 -25.38 -15.05
C LEU A 147 6.74 -24.40 -14.00
N PHE A 148 7.59 -23.45 -14.39
CA PHE A 148 8.12 -22.45 -13.47
C PHE A 148 7.04 -21.55 -12.86
N PRO A 149 6.08 -20.98 -13.62
CA PRO A 149 4.99 -20.22 -13.03
C PRO A 149 4.11 -21.06 -12.09
N LEU A 150 3.90 -22.34 -12.38
CA LEU A 150 3.08 -23.23 -11.54
C LEU A 150 3.80 -23.65 -10.25
N VAL A 151 5.09 -23.95 -10.32
CA VAL A 151 5.89 -24.25 -9.12
C VAL A 151 6.03 -23.00 -8.26
N THR A 152 6.26 -21.83 -8.88
CA THR A 152 6.31 -20.57 -8.13
C THR A 152 4.97 -20.27 -7.44
N THR A 153 3.81 -20.40 -8.10
CA THR A 153 2.50 -20.19 -7.44
C THR A 153 2.26 -21.14 -6.28
N VAL A 154 2.52 -22.44 -6.44
CA VAL A 154 2.25 -23.43 -5.40
C VAL A 154 3.15 -23.18 -4.19
N VAL A 155 4.44 -22.94 -4.42
CA VAL A 155 5.39 -22.65 -3.34
C VAL A 155 5.05 -21.34 -2.66
N THR A 156 4.71 -20.28 -3.39
CA THR A 156 4.36 -18.99 -2.78
C THR A 156 3.07 -19.07 -1.99
N ALA A 157 2.03 -19.72 -2.52
CA ALA A 157 0.78 -19.94 -1.80
C ALA A 157 1.02 -20.74 -0.51
N PHE A 158 1.84 -21.79 -0.56
CA PHE A 158 2.20 -22.58 0.62
C PHE A 158 2.94 -21.74 1.67
N LEU A 159 3.97 -20.98 1.28
CA LEU A 159 4.69 -20.12 2.24
C LEU A 159 3.79 -19.05 2.85
N VAL A 160 2.94 -18.42 2.04
CA VAL A 160 2.10 -17.30 2.48
C VAL A 160 0.97 -17.78 3.37
N LEU A 161 0.26 -18.86 3.00
CA LEU A 161 -0.85 -19.38 3.79
C LEU A 161 -0.37 -20.16 5.02
N GLY A 162 0.69 -20.96 4.89
CA GLY A 162 1.11 -21.90 5.93
C GLY A 162 2.12 -21.37 6.94
N VAL A 163 2.99 -20.42 6.56
CA VAL A 163 4.08 -19.94 7.43
C VAL A 163 3.91 -18.46 7.77
N ILE A 164 3.76 -17.63 6.73
CA ILE A 164 3.77 -16.18 6.90
C ILE A 164 2.43 -15.69 7.43
N GLY A 165 1.32 -16.32 7.05
CA GLY A 165 -0.01 -15.92 7.46
C GLY A 165 -0.21 -15.99 8.98
N GLU A 166 0.16 -17.11 9.58
CA GLU A 166 0.08 -17.30 11.04
C GLU A 166 1.09 -16.41 11.78
N LEU A 167 2.31 -16.25 11.24
CA LEU A 167 3.30 -15.33 11.81
C LEU A 167 2.79 -13.88 11.80
N LEU A 168 2.20 -13.42 10.69
CA LEU A 168 1.63 -12.09 10.59
C LEU A 168 0.44 -11.92 11.54
N ASN A 169 -0.47 -12.90 11.61
CA ASN A 169 -1.63 -12.81 12.49
C ASN A 169 -1.22 -12.77 13.98
N SER A 170 -0.23 -13.58 14.37
CA SER A 170 0.30 -13.58 15.74
C SER A 170 0.99 -12.26 16.09
N LEU A 171 1.79 -11.71 15.17
CA LEU A 171 2.48 -10.44 15.37
C LEU A 171 1.50 -9.27 15.44
N SER A 172 0.52 -9.23 14.53
CA SER A 172 -0.54 -8.24 14.53
C SER A 172 -1.40 -8.34 15.78
N GLY A 173 -1.77 -9.55 16.21
CA GLY A 173 -2.51 -9.76 17.45
C GLY A 173 -1.73 -9.35 18.70
N TRP A 174 -0.42 -9.61 18.74
CA TRP A 174 0.44 -9.15 19.83
C TRP A 174 0.54 -7.62 19.87
N LEU A 175 0.79 -6.96 18.73
CA LEU A 175 0.78 -5.51 18.65
C LEU A 175 -0.59 -4.95 19.07
N HIS A 176 -1.69 -5.53 18.60
CA HIS A 176 -3.03 -5.06 18.92
C HIS A 176 -3.31 -5.13 20.42
N ASN A 177 -2.88 -6.20 21.10
CA ASN A 177 -3.06 -6.35 22.54
C ASN A 177 -2.23 -5.34 23.35
N GLU A 178 -0.99 -5.07 22.94
CA GLU A 178 -0.14 -4.05 23.56
C GLU A 178 -0.62 -2.62 23.27
N LEU A 179 -1.15 -2.34 22.07
CA LEU A 179 -1.75 -1.03 21.79
C LEU A 179 -3.11 -0.87 22.47
N ALA A 180 -3.89 -1.94 22.62
CA ALA A 180 -5.15 -1.91 23.34
C ALA A 180 -4.92 -1.58 24.81
N SER A 181 -3.93 -2.21 25.47
CA SER A 181 -3.56 -1.88 26.86
C SER A 181 -3.16 -0.40 27.01
N LEU A 182 -2.40 0.15 26.05
CA LEU A 182 -2.03 1.56 26.03
C LEU A 182 -3.19 2.52 25.71
N GLN A 183 -4.17 2.11 24.90
CA GLN A 183 -5.36 2.93 24.61
C GLN A 183 -6.30 3.06 25.81
N PHE A 184 -6.43 2.01 26.63
CA PHE A 184 -7.24 2.06 27.85
C PHE A 184 -6.62 2.96 28.93
N GLU A 185 -5.29 3.10 28.97
CA GLU A 185 -4.60 3.99 29.91
C GLU A 185 -4.46 5.43 29.39
N ASN A 186 -4.11 5.66 28.12
CA ASN A 186 -3.96 7.01 27.56
C ASN A 186 -4.02 7.05 26.02
N THR A 187 -5.19 7.38 25.48
CA THR A 187 -5.41 7.54 24.03
C THR A 187 -4.51 8.62 23.39
N VAL A 188 -4.11 9.65 24.15
CA VAL A 188 -3.23 10.74 23.68
C VAL A 188 -1.79 10.25 23.50
N ALA A 189 -1.28 9.46 24.44
CA ALA A 189 0.07 8.90 24.35
C ALA A 189 0.23 7.98 23.12
N THR A 190 -0.80 7.16 22.87
CA THR A 190 -0.81 6.23 21.73
C THR A 190 -0.80 6.97 20.38
N GLY A 191 -1.64 8.01 20.25
CA GLY A 191 -1.64 8.87 19.06
C GLY A 191 -0.32 9.63 18.86
N LEU A 192 0.36 10.02 19.94
CA LEU A 192 1.64 10.73 19.89
C LEU A 192 2.77 9.81 19.41
N VAL A 193 2.82 8.56 19.87
CA VAL A 193 3.81 7.56 19.42
C VAL A 193 3.59 7.20 17.94
N LEU A 194 2.36 6.91 17.55
CA LEU A 194 2.01 6.63 16.14
C LEU A 194 2.31 7.82 15.23
N GLY A 195 1.98 9.04 15.69
CA GLY A 195 2.25 10.26 14.95
C GLY A 195 3.74 10.57 14.81
N ALA A 196 4.52 10.33 15.87
CA ALA A 196 5.98 10.48 15.83
C ALA A 196 6.62 9.50 14.84
N MET A 197 6.17 8.24 14.82
CA MET A 197 6.64 7.25 13.85
C MET A 197 6.28 7.64 12.41
N ALA A 198 5.06 8.15 12.18
CA ALA A 198 4.63 8.59 10.85
C ALA A 198 5.45 9.79 10.32
N CYS A 199 5.86 10.71 11.19
CA CYS A 199 6.58 11.92 10.81
C CYS A 199 8.10 11.77 10.70
N ALA A 200 8.68 10.66 11.18
CA ALA A 200 10.12 10.51 11.38
C ALA A 200 10.96 10.64 10.09
N ASP A 201 10.44 10.20 8.94
CA ASP A 201 11.23 10.01 7.71
C ASP A 201 10.63 10.75 6.48
N LEU A 202 9.77 11.76 6.70
CA LEU A 202 9.16 12.57 5.62
C LEU A 202 8.61 11.75 4.42
N GLY A 203 8.01 10.57 4.68
CA GLY A 203 7.49 9.68 3.64
C GLY A 203 8.45 8.58 3.15
N GLY A 204 9.58 8.41 3.82
CA GLY A 204 10.52 7.31 3.62
C GLY A 204 10.02 5.96 4.14
N VAL A 205 10.92 5.05 4.51
CA VAL A 205 10.56 3.64 4.76
C VAL A 205 9.70 3.50 6.01
N ILE A 206 9.99 4.27 7.05
CA ILE A 206 9.31 4.22 8.36
C ILE A 206 7.84 4.68 8.24
N THR A 207 7.59 5.78 7.52
CA THR A 207 6.22 6.26 7.29
C THR A 207 5.40 5.26 6.47
N ARG A 208 6.02 4.59 5.48
CA ARG A 208 5.34 3.61 4.64
C ARG A 208 5.00 2.32 5.39
N THR A 209 5.86 1.87 6.29
CA THR A 209 5.57 0.71 7.14
C THR A 209 4.47 1.04 8.15
N ALA A 210 4.45 2.25 8.72
CA ALA A 210 3.37 2.71 9.61
C ALA A 210 2.00 2.77 8.89
N ILE A 211 1.96 3.31 7.66
CA ILE A 211 0.72 3.34 6.86
C ILE A 211 0.31 1.93 6.41
N ALA A 212 1.27 1.08 6.04
CA ALA A 212 0.99 -0.32 5.70
C ALA A 212 0.42 -1.08 6.90
N TYR A 213 0.95 -0.86 8.10
CA TYR A 213 0.42 -1.41 9.36
C TYR A 213 -1.01 -0.91 9.65
N GLY A 214 -1.26 0.40 9.56
CA GLY A 214 -2.62 0.95 9.73
C GLY A 214 -3.63 0.41 8.69
N ALA A 215 -3.18 0.19 7.45
CA ALA A 215 -4.00 -0.43 6.42
C ALA A 215 -4.26 -1.93 6.68
N VAL A 216 -3.36 -2.62 7.37
CA VAL A 216 -3.55 -4.02 7.80
C VAL A 216 -4.61 -4.11 8.88
N GLU A 217 -4.57 -3.22 9.86
CA GLU A 217 -5.58 -3.12 10.93
C GLU A 217 -7.00 -2.87 10.36
N LEU A 218 -7.09 -2.10 9.26
CA LEU A 218 -8.33 -1.83 8.55
C LEU A 218 -8.85 -3.02 7.72
N SER A 219 -7.97 -3.91 7.27
CA SER A 219 -8.32 -5.01 6.35
C SER A 219 -8.36 -6.39 7.03
N GLY A 220 -7.77 -6.53 8.23
CA GLY A 220 -7.91 -7.70 9.09
C GLY A 220 -9.24 -7.76 9.85
N GLY A 221 -9.96 -6.64 9.93
CA GLY A 221 -11.35 -6.61 10.38
C GLY A 221 -12.30 -6.94 9.22
N ASP A 222 -13.44 -7.56 9.54
CA ASP A 222 -14.54 -7.76 8.61
C ASP A 222 -14.80 -6.43 7.85
N PRO A 223 -14.66 -6.37 6.51
CA PRO A 223 -14.75 -5.12 5.74
C PRO A 223 -16.15 -4.46 5.80
N THR A 224 -17.07 -5.13 6.47
CA THR A 224 -18.44 -4.69 6.76
C THR A 224 -18.63 -4.23 8.21
N ARG A 225 -17.71 -4.53 9.14
CA ARG A 225 -17.80 -4.13 10.55
C ARG A 225 -16.84 -2.98 10.84
N PHE A 226 -17.42 -1.80 11.00
CA PHE A 226 -16.74 -0.60 11.47
C PHE A 226 -16.34 -0.77 12.95
N SER A 227 -15.15 -1.32 13.21
CA SER A 227 -14.57 -1.31 14.56
C SER A 227 -13.98 0.08 14.86
N THR A 228 -14.46 0.71 15.93
CA THR A 228 -14.06 2.06 16.34
C THR A 228 -12.57 2.16 16.65
N LEU A 229 -11.99 1.10 17.23
CA LEU A 229 -10.58 1.07 17.63
C LEU A 229 -9.64 1.18 16.43
N ASN A 230 -9.83 0.33 15.41
CA ASN A 230 -8.99 0.29 14.21
C ASN A 230 -9.07 1.59 13.40
N MET A 231 -10.25 2.21 13.39
CA MET A 231 -10.49 3.49 12.71
C MET A 231 -9.76 4.64 13.38
N THR A 232 -9.74 4.70 14.72
CA THR A 232 -9.01 5.76 15.44
C THR A 232 -7.51 5.72 15.20
N MET A 233 -6.93 4.52 15.12
CA MET A 233 -5.50 4.34 14.84
C MET A 233 -5.14 4.77 13.42
N MET A 234 -5.90 4.32 12.41
CA MET A 234 -5.64 4.76 11.04
C MET A 234 -5.89 6.26 10.87
N ALA A 235 -6.96 6.80 11.47
CA ALA A 235 -7.25 8.22 11.42
C ALA A 235 -6.09 9.05 12.03
N ALA A 236 -5.52 8.59 13.15
CA ALA A 236 -4.35 9.22 13.76
C ALA A 236 -3.12 9.17 12.85
N VAL A 237 -2.81 8.03 12.24
CA VAL A 237 -1.67 7.87 11.30
C VAL A 237 -1.85 8.73 10.06
N VAL A 238 -3.06 8.79 9.50
CA VAL A 238 -3.37 9.62 8.32
C VAL A 238 -3.29 11.09 8.67
N ALA A 239 -3.86 11.52 9.81
CA ALA A 239 -3.78 12.90 10.28
C ALA A 239 -2.32 13.32 10.51
N ALA A 240 -1.52 12.46 11.16
CA ALA A 240 -0.09 12.70 11.36
C ALA A 240 0.68 12.74 10.04
N GLY A 241 0.37 11.87 9.08
CA GLY A 241 1.00 11.86 7.75
C GLY A 241 0.76 13.12 6.92
N MET A 242 -0.32 13.86 7.21
CA MET A 242 -0.58 15.17 6.58
C MET A 242 0.26 16.30 7.20
N VAL A 243 0.78 16.12 8.43
CA VAL A 243 1.56 17.15 9.13
C VAL A 243 2.84 17.52 8.36
N PRO A 244 3.70 16.59 7.90
CA PRO A 244 4.87 16.93 7.10
C PRO A 244 4.52 17.63 5.78
N ALA A 245 3.43 17.21 5.13
CA ALA A 245 2.98 17.78 3.85
C ALA A 245 2.53 19.24 3.99
N LEU A 246 2.03 19.64 5.16
CA LEU A 246 1.64 21.02 5.45
C LEU A 246 2.77 21.83 6.11
N ALA A 247 3.55 21.19 6.98
CA ALA A 247 4.63 21.83 7.73
C ALA A 247 5.78 22.26 6.80
N LEU A 248 6.16 21.43 5.82
CA LEU A 248 7.28 21.74 4.92
C LEU A 248 7.03 22.96 4.01
N PRO A 249 5.87 23.12 3.32
CA PRO A 249 5.57 24.34 2.59
C PRO A 249 5.44 25.58 3.49
N LEU A 250 4.88 25.45 4.69
CA LEU A 250 4.80 26.57 5.64
C LEU A 250 6.19 27.00 6.14
N ALA A 251 7.05 26.04 6.49
CA ALA A 251 8.42 26.32 6.92
C ALA A 251 9.24 26.93 5.78
N ALA A 252 9.08 26.44 4.55
CA ALA A 252 9.75 27.00 3.36
C ALA A 252 9.27 28.42 3.03
N LEU A 253 8.02 28.79 3.35
CA LEU A 253 7.51 30.16 3.20
C LEU A 253 8.09 31.12 4.25
N VAL A 254 8.20 30.68 5.51
CA VAL A 254 8.69 31.51 6.63
C VAL A 254 10.22 31.67 6.57
N ARG A 255 10.96 30.61 6.25
CA ARG A 255 12.43 30.58 6.31
C ARG A 255 13.05 29.91 5.08
N ARG A 256 12.76 30.46 3.90
CA ARG A 256 13.25 29.96 2.59
C ARG A 256 14.77 29.77 2.46
N SER A 257 15.56 30.48 3.27
CA SER A 257 17.03 30.47 3.21
C SER A 257 17.67 29.27 3.91
N LEU A 258 16.94 28.55 4.76
CA LEU A 258 17.44 27.37 5.45
C LEU A 258 17.20 26.06 4.67
N PHE A 259 16.36 26.08 3.64
CA PHE A 259 16.01 24.89 2.86
C PHE A 259 16.83 24.78 1.57
N SER A 260 17.22 23.54 1.25
CA SER A 260 17.91 23.22 0.00
C SER A 260 17.01 23.41 -1.23
N GLN A 261 17.60 23.42 -2.43
CA GLN A 261 16.83 23.54 -3.68
C GLN A 261 15.84 22.37 -3.83
N GLU A 262 16.26 21.16 -3.47
CA GLU A 262 15.45 19.94 -3.57
C GLU A 262 14.25 19.95 -2.60
N GLU A 263 14.46 20.36 -1.34
CA GLU A 263 13.38 20.49 -0.36
C GLU A 263 12.38 21.60 -0.73
N ARG A 264 12.85 22.68 -1.36
CA ARG A 264 11.98 23.75 -1.85
C ARG A 264 11.12 23.31 -3.02
N ASP A 265 11.63 22.44 -3.89
CA ASP A 265 10.85 21.91 -5.01
C ASP A 265 9.84 20.86 -4.53
N TYR A 266 10.19 20.06 -3.53
CA TYR A 266 9.24 19.18 -2.84
C TYR A 266 8.14 19.97 -2.11
N ALA A 267 8.51 21.04 -1.39
CA ALA A 267 7.58 21.93 -0.69
C ALA A 267 6.63 22.66 -1.65
N LYS A 268 7.08 23.07 -2.86
CA LYS A 268 6.19 23.64 -3.89
C LYS A 268 5.15 22.64 -4.36
N GLY A 269 5.54 21.37 -4.54
CA GLY A 269 4.62 20.29 -4.91
C GLY A 269 3.55 20.04 -3.84
N ALA A 270 3.95 19.95 -2.57
CA ALA A 270 3.03 19.76 -1.45
C ALA A 270 2.12 20.98 -1.21
N GLY A 271 2.64 22.20 -1.36
CA GLY A 271 1.86 23.44 -1.24
C GLY A 271 0.81 23.62 -2.34
N CYS A 272 1.00 23.03 -3.53
CA CYS A 272 0.03 23.07 -4.64
C CYS A 272 -1.25 22.29 -4.35
N SER A 273 -1.21 21.25 -3.51
CA SER A 273 -2.40 20.48 -3.11
C SER A 273 -3.26 21.22 -2.07
N GLY A 274 -2.74 22.29 -1.45
CA GLY A 274 -3.37 23.00 -0.34
C GLY A 274 -3.88 24.42 -0.62
N ARG A 275 -3.70 24.99 -1.83
CA ARG A 275 -4.21 26.33 -2.19
C ARG A 275 -5.04 26.32 -3.48
N PRO A 276 -6.25 26.93 -3.50
CA PRO A 276 -7.04 27.08 -4.73
C PRO A 276 -6.51 28.17 -5.68
N SER A 277 -5.43 28.89 -5.32
CA SER A 277 -4.91 30.01 -6.10
C SER A 277 -3.37 30.05 -6.13
N CYS A 278 -2.78 29.50 -7.19
CA CYS A 278 -1.46 29.93 -7.66
C CYS A 278 -1.31 29.81 -9.19
N PRO A 279 -0.61 30.76 -9.84
CA PRO A 279 -0.63 30.95 -11.28
C PRO A 279 0.16 29.86 -12.04
N ARG A 280 -0.39 29.45 -13.19
CA ARG A 280 0.01 28.35 -14.09
C ARG A 280 1.46 28.39 -14.65
N GLY A 281 2.34 29.25 -14.14
CA GLY A 281 3.67 29.51 -14.74
C GLY A 281 4.88 28.86 -14.05
N ARG A 282 4.76 28.25 -12.85
CA ARG A 282 5.92 27.74 -12.09
C ARG A 282 5.97 26.22 -11.85
N CYS A 283 4.99 25.47 -12.34
CA CYS A 283 5.08 24.01 -12.41
C CYS A 283 5.57 23.57 -13.80
N ARG A 284 6.74 24.04 -14.22
CA ARG A 284 7.55 23.24 -15.14
C ARG A 284 8.49 22.45 -14.26
N SER A 285 8.22 21.16 -14.08
CA SER A 285 9.25 20.25 -13.58
C SER A 285 10.31 20.10 -14.67
N PRO A 286 11.60 20.43 -14.42
CA PRO A 286 12.67 19.88 -15.20
C PRO A 286 13.34 18.83 -14.31
N SER A 287 12.79 17.63 -14.26
CA SER A 287 13.62 16.43 -14.33
C SER A 287 12.78 15.16 -14.29
N PRO A 288 13.03 14.22 -15.22
CA PRO A 288 12.68 12.83 -14.99
C PRO A 288 13.56 12.36 -13.84
N ILE A 289 12.97 11.70 -12.86
CA ILE A 289 13.68 10.89 -11.88
C ILE A 289 14.64 10.00 -12.68
N ARG A 290 15.93 10.32 -12.65
CA ARG A 290 16.97 9.49 -13.25
C ARG A 290 16.93 8.18 -12.50
N CYS A 291 16.40 7.15 -13.15
CA CYS A 291 16.74 5.77 -12.85
C CYS A 291 18.26 5.64 -12.90
N ALA A 292 18.85 5.26 -11.78
CA ALA A 292 20.16 4.65 -11.68
C ALA A 292 20.05 3.43 -10.75
#